data_AF-A0A533BME4-F1
#
_entry.id   AF-A0A533BME4-F1
#
_cell.length_a   1.000
_cell.length_b   1.000
_cell.length_c   1.000
_cell.angle_alpha   90.00
_cell.angle_beta   90.00
_cell.angle_gamma   90.00
#
_symmetry.space_group_name_H-M   'P 1'
#
loop_
_entity.id
_entity.type
_entity.pdbx_description
1 polymer ?
#
loop_
_entity_poly.entity_id
_entity_poly.type
_entity_poly.pdbx_seq_one_letter_code
_entity_poly.pdbx_strand_id
1 'polypeptide(L)'
;MALGNVVAQTTRESLSPPMRETFIAPTMLPVCCVCGLIRDETGSSPDRERWVTPRTYRTTHGVNPTEIAHTHTYCLTCFTKAQETTRQYFREIGTSP
;
A
#
# COMPACT_ATOMS: atom_id res chain seq x y z
N MET A 1 -3.90 48.76 -43.02
CA MET A 1 -2.90 48.31 -42.03
C MET A 1 -3.65 47.88 -40.77
N ALA A 2 -3.33 46.69 -40.28
CA ALA A 2 -4.21 45.81 -39.51
C ALA A 2 -4.25 46.09 -38.00
N LEU A 3 -5.33 45.58 -37.39
CA LEU A 3 -5.75 45.65 -35.98
C LEU A 3 -4.66 45.27 -34.96
N GLY A 4 -4.55 46.06 -33.91
CA GLY A 4 -3.74 45.76 -32.73
C GLY A 4 -4.42 44.74 -31.83
N ASN A 5 -3.79 43.59 -31.64
CA ASN A 5 -4.27 42.53 -30.76
C ASN A 5 -3.71 42.69 -29.35
N VAL A 6 -4.64 42.75 -28.41
CA VAL A 6 -4.49 42.59 -26.96
C VAL A 6 -4.05 41.17 -26.64
N VAL A 7 -2.95 40.99 -25.88
CA VAL A 7 -2.80 39.84 -24.97
C VAL A 7 -2.02 40.29 -23.74
N ALA A 8 -2.73 40.57 -22.65
CA ALA A 8 -2.15 40.64 -21.32
C ALA A 8 -1.86 39.21 -20.84
N GLN A 9 -0.58 38.83 -20.77
CA GLN A 9 -0.17 37.57 -20.14
C GLN A 9 0.07 37.85 -18.65
N THR A 10 -0.92 37.52 -17.82
CA THR A 10 -0.72 37.37 -16.38
C THR A 10 -0.24 35.95 -16.11
N THR A 11 1.07 35.79 -15.95
CA THR A 11 1.66 34.54 -15.45
C THR A 11 1.18 34.34 -14.02
N ARG A 12 0.14 33.53 -13.84
CA ARG A 12 -0.19 32.97 -12.53
C ARG A 12 0.92 32.00 -12.16
N GLU A 13 1.91 32.49 -11.41
CA GLU A 13 2.80 31.64 -10.63
C GLU A 13 1.94 30.88 -9.63
N SER A 14 1.59 29.64 -9.98
CA SER A 14 1.00 28.69 -9.05
C SER A 14 2.08 28.34 -8.03
N LEU A 15 2.11 29.11 -6.94
CA LEU A 15 2.80 28.79 -5.70
C LEU A 15 2.26 27.47 -5.18
N SER A 16 2.79 26.39 -5.75
CA SER A 16 2.54 25.04 -5.31
C SER A 16 3.23 24.93 -3.94
N PRO A 17 2.51 24.67 -2.85
CA PRO A 17 3.15 24.46 -1.57
C PRO A 17 4.15 23.30 -1.70
N PRO A 18 5.29 23.32 -0.97
CA PRO A 18 6.22 22.21 -0.99
C PRO A 18 5.43 20.97 -0.61
N MET A 19 5.47 19.94 -1.47
CA MET A 19 4.74 18.69 -1.31
C MET A 19 5.30 17.96 -0.08
N ARG A 20 4.85 18.40 1.10
CA ARG A 20 4.92 17.61 2.31
C ARG A 20 3.91 16.51 2.06
N GLU A 21 4.41 15.35 1.68
CA GLU A 21 3.62 14.15 1.46
C GLU A 21 2.84 13.91 2.76
N THR A 22 1.60 14.40 2.76
CA THR A 22 0.74 14.35 3.92
C THR A 22 0.38 12.89 4.01
N PHE A 23 0.83 12.21 5.07
CA PHE A 23 0.43 10.84 5.32
C PHE A 23 -1.10 10.82 5.44
N ILE A 24 -1.78 10.45 4.35
CA ILE A 24 -3.19 10.14 4.39
C ILE A 24 -3.23 8.73 4.96
N ALA A 25 -3.56 8.63 6.24
CA ALA A 25 -3.79 7.33 6.87
C ALA A 25 -4.76 6.54 5.98
N PRO A 26 -4.40 5.33 5.54
CA PRO A 26 -5.27 4.52 4.70
C PRO A 26 -6.63 4.36 5.37
N THR A 27 -7.72 4.51 4.62
CA THR A 27 -9.08 4.26 5.14
C THR A 27 -9.27 2.79 5.53
N MET A 28 -8.45 1.89 4.96
CA MET A 28 -8.38 0.48 5.32
C MET A 28 -6.93 -0.01 5.36
N LEU A 29 -6.62 -0.88 6.33
CA LEU A 29 -5.31 -1.52 6.46
C LEU A 29 -5.33 -2.95 5.93
N PRO A 30 -4.48 -3.29 4.94
CA PRO A 30 -4.32 -4.68 4.52
C PRO A 30 -3.58 -5.48 5.60
N VAL A 31 -4.21 -6.55 6.09
CA VAL A 31 -3.69 -7.45 7.11
C VAL A 31 -3.53 -8.84 6.54
N CYS A 32 -2.38 -9.48 6.79
CA CYS A 32 -2.17 -10.86 6.38
C CYS A 32 -3.03 -11.81 7.20
N CYS A 33 -3.89 -12.60 6.54
CA CYS A 33 -4.79 -13.56 7.17
C CYS A 33 -4.08 -14.65 7.99
N VAL A 34 -2.80 -14.90 7.69
CA VAL A 34 -2.03 -16.01 8.28
C VAL A 34 -1.16 -15.53 9.43
N CYS A 35 -0.39 -14.47 9.23
CA CYS A 35 0.59 -13.99 10.22
C CYS A 35 0.19 -12.69 10.93
N GLY A 36 -0.92 -12.05 10.55
CA GLY A 36 -1.42 -10.83 11.18
C GLY A 36 -0.56 -9.59 10.96
N LEU A 37 0.46 -9.65 10.11
CA LEU A 37 1.26 -8.48 9.73
C LEU A 37 0.41 -7.52 8.88
N ILE A 38 0.68 -6.23 9.03
CA ILE A 38 0.01 -5.14 8.31
C ILE A 38 0.90 -4.73 7.14
N ARG A 39 0.33 -4.56 5.95
CA ARG A 39 1.03 -3.94 4.82
C ARG A 39 1.14 -2.45 5.07
N ASP A 40 2.36 -1.98 5.24
CA ASP A 40 2.69 -0.57 5.38
C ASP A 40 2.92 0.03 3.98
N GLU A 41 1.91 0.74 3.50
CA GLU A 41 1.93 1.41 2.19
C GLU A 41 2.49 2.84 2.28
N THR A 42 2.99 3.21 3.46
CA THR A 42 3.49 4.54 3.75
C THR A 42 4.93 4.68 3.29
N GLY A 43 5.11 4.99 2.01
CA GLY A 43 6.41 5.33 1.47
C GLY A 43 6.44 5.29 -0.05
N SER A 44 7.06 6.29 -0.64
CA SER A 44 7.34 6.37 -2.08
C SER A 44 8.48 5.43 -2.53
N SER A 45 8.86 4.44 -1.70
CA SER A 45 9.94 3.51 -2.02
C SER A 45 9.44 2.45 -3.03
N PRO A 46 10.06 2.35 -4.21
CA PRO A 46 9.66 1.40 -5.25
C PRO A 46 9.98 -0.06 -4.90
N ASP A 47 10.67 -0.30 -3.78
CA ASP A 47 11.15 -1.62 -3.41
C ASP A 47 10.47 -2.12 -2.12
N ARG A 48 9.57 -3.08 -2.34
CA ARG A 48 9.02 -4.08 -1.40
C ARG A 48 7.80 -3.64 -0.59
N GLU A 49 6.75 -4.45 -0.74
CA GLU A 49 5.64 -4.55 0.18
C GLU A 49 6.16 -4.75 1.62
N ARG A 50 6.20 -3.67 2.39
CA ARG A 50 6.70 -3.70 3.76
C ARG A 50 5.61 -4.24 4.67
N TRP A 51 5.78 -5.47 5.17
CA TRP A 51 4.86 -6.06 6.14
C TRP A 51 5.40 -5.85 7.55
N VAL A 52 4.62 -5.20 8.41
CA VAL A 52 5.04 -4.80 9.77
C VAL A 52 4.11 -5.35 10.83
N THR A 53 4.60 -5.46 12.06
CA THR A 53 3.73 -5.81 13.20
C THR A 53 2.80 -4.65 13.55
N PRO A 54 1.63 -4.90 14.19
CA PRO A 54 0.77 -3.85 14.71
C PRO A 54 1.50 -2.85 15.63
N ARG A 55 2.45 -3.33 16.44
CA ARG A 55 3.27 -2.48 17.32
C ARG A 55 4.17 -1.54 16.52
N THR A 56 4.84 -2.07 15.49
CA THR A 56 5.69 -1.28 14.61
C THR A 56 4.86 -0.24 13.84
N TYR A 57 3.69 -0.65 13.33
CA TYR A 57 2.76 0.26 12.65
C TYR A 57 2.36 1.42 13.55
N ARG A 58 1.92 1.13 14.79
CA ARG A 58 1.57 2.16 15.78
C ARG A 58 2.73 3.10 16.09
N THR A 59 3.93 2.56 16.23
CA THR A 59 5.13 3.35 16.54
C THR A 59 5.51 4.26 15.38
N THR A 60 5.35 3.78 14.15
CA THR A 60 5.74 4.53 12.93
C THR A 60 4.73 5.63 12.62
N HIS A 61 3.44 5.34 12.77
CA HIS A 61 2.35 6.19 12.27
C HIS A 61 1.60 6.96 13.37
N GLY A 62 1.86 6.68 14.64
CA GLY A 62 1.17 7.32 15.77
C GLY A 62 -0.31 6.96 15.90
N VAL A 63 -0.83 6.06 15.06
CA VAL A 63 -2.23 5.61 15.06
C VAL A 63 -2.33 4.16 15.52
N ASN A 64 -3.39 3.83 16.24
CA ASN A 64 -3.64 2.47 16.65
C ASN A 64 -4.25 1.66 15.50
N PRO A 65 -3.62 0.57 15.02
CA PRO A 65 -4.15 -0.20 13.90
C PRO A 65 -5.58 -0.73 14.11
N THR A 66 -5.99 -0.97 15.35
CA THR A 66 -7.33 -1.50 15.65
C THR A 66 -8.45 -0.48 15.46
N GLU A 67 -8.12 0.80 15.31
CA GLU A 67 -9.07 1.89 15.07
C GLU A 67 -9.31 2.14 13.58
N ILE A 68 -8.56 1.46 12.70
CA ILE A 68 -8.70 1.54 11.24
C ILE A 68 -9.31 0.24 10.75
N ALA A 69 -10.24 0.32 9.78
CA ALA A 69 -10.86 -0.86 9.19
C ALA A 69 -9.81 -1.77 8.54
N HIS A 70 -9.93 -3.09 8.71
CA HIS A 70 -8.99 -4.04 8.14
C HIS A 70 -9.55 -4.67 6.86
N THR A 71 -8.68 -4.85 5.87
CA THR A 71 -8.92 -5.77 4.76
C THR A 71 -8.01 -6.97 4.91
N HIS A 72 -8.51 -8.15 4.56
CA HIS A 72 -7.79 -9.41 4.72
C HIS A 72 -7.16 -9.85 3.41
N THR A 73 -5.85 -10.10 3.41
CA THR A 73 -5.07 -10.52 2.23
C THR A 73 -3.91 -11.45 2.65
N TYR A 74 -3.04 -11.87 1.73
CA TYR A 74 -1.84 -12.63 2.04
C TYR A 74 -0.59 -11.77 1.88
N CYS A 75 0.36 -11.88 2.82
CA CYS A 75 1.73 -11.46 2.53
C CYS A 75 2.39 -12.47 1.58
N LEU A 76 3.41 -12.03 0.84
CA LEU A 76 4.09 -12.87 -0.15
C LEU A 76 4.56 -14.20 0.45
N THR A 77 5.19 -14.17 1.63
CA THR A 77 5.67 -15.38 2.30
C THR A 77 4.55 -16.38 2.61
N CYS A 78 3.41 -15.90 3.13
CA CYS A 78 2.28 -16.77 3.47
C CYS A 78 1.56 -17.25 2.20
N PHE A 79 1.49 -16.42 1.17
CA PHE A 79 0.93 -16.82 -0.12
C PHE A 79 1.75 -17.93 -0.78
N THR A 80 3.08 -17.79 -0.84
CA THR A 80 3.97 -18.81 -1.39
C THR A 80 3.81 -20.15 -0.65
N LYS A 81 3.77 -20.12 0.69
CA LYS A 81 3.53 -21.33 1.50
C LYS A 81 2.18 -21.98 1.16
N ALA A 82 1.10 -21.20 1.08
CA ALA A 82 -0.22 -21.71 0.72
C ALA A 82 -0.22 -22.37 -0.67
N GLN A 83 0.47 -21.76 -1.64
CA GLN A 83 0.63 -22.34 -2.98
C GLN A 83 1.43 -23.65 -2.97
N GLU A 84 2.52 -23.71 -2.20
CA GLU A 84 3.34 -24.92 -2.06
C GLU A 84 2.55 -26.06 -1.41
N THR A 85 1.83 -25.79 -0.31
CA THR A 85 0.95 -26.76 0.34
C THR A 85 -0.12 -27.28 -0.62
N THR A 86 -0.74 -26.38 -1.39
CA THR A 86 -1.75 -26.76 -2.38
C THR A 86 -1.15 -27.67 -3.47
N ARG A 87 0.06 -27.36 -3.96
CA ARG A 87 0.76 -28.20 -4.94
C ARG A 87 1.11 -29.58 -4.39
N GLN A 88 1.55 -29.65 -3.13
CA GLN A 88 1.86 -30.93 -2.47
C GLN A 88 0.61 -31.79 -2.34
N TYR A 89 -0.49 -31.22 -1.84
CA TYR A 89 -1.77 -31.90 -1.70
C TYR A 89 -2.26 -32.52 -3.02
N PHE A 90 -2.19 -31.78 -4.13
CA PHE A 90 -2.59 -32.30 -5.43
C PHE A 90 -1.66 -33.41 -5.95
N ARG A 91 -0.37 -33.38 -5.62
CA ARG A 91 0.55 -34.49 -5.96
C ARG A 91 0.19 -35.75 -5.20
N GLU A 92 -0.12 -35.63 -3.91
CA GLU A 92 -0.49 -36.76 -3.05
C GLU A 92 -1.81 -37.40 -3.47
N ILE A 93 -2.80 -36.59 -3.88
CA ILE A 93 -4.09 -37.12 -4.40
C ILE A 93 -3.93 -37.74 -5.78
N GLY A 94 -3.17 -37.10 -6.68
CA GLY A 94 -2.94 -37.59 -8.04
C GLY A 94 -2.02 -38.82 -8.13
N THR A 95 -1.42 -39.25 -7.02
CA THR A 95 -0.56 -40.44 -6.94
C THR A 95 -1.21 -41.59 -6.16
N SER A 96 -2.51 -41.50 -5.86
CA SER A 96 -3.26 -42.63 -5.30
C SER A 96 -3.28 -43.79 -6.32
N PRO A 97 -2.87 -45.01 -5.93
CA PRO A 97 -2.79 -46.18 -6.82
C PRO A 97 -4.14 -46.65 -7.35
#